data_AF-A0A7C5U1W4-F1
#
_entry.id   AF-A0A7C5U1W4-F1
#
_cell.length_a   1.000
_cell.length_b   1.000
_cell.length_c   1.000
_cell.angle_alpha   90.00
_cell.angle_beta   90.00
_cell.angle_gamma   90.00
#
_symmetry.space_group_name_H-M   'P 1'
#
loop_
_entity.id
_entity.type
_entity.pdbx_description
1 polymer ?
#
loop_
_entity_poly.entity_id
_entity_poly.type
_entity_poly.pdbx_seq_one_letter_code
_entity_poly.pdbx_strand_id
1 'polypeptide(L)'
;MRVALELFLARAKGSVLYKLLGFSSLVLTTLIWGTSFAFIKLSMTEIDPFTYTATRTLIASVTLTPALLARKLRGVVDYTSFKRGFITGLVYSTGLCLQAAGTAHTTPSISAFVTGLSSVHVHFYTA
;
A
#
# COMPACT_ATOMS: atom_id res chain seq x y z
N MET A 1 14.65 15.39 30.53
CA MET A 1 14.43 13.97 30.12
C MET A 1 13.99 13.84 28.65
N ARG A 2 12.97 14.58 28.17
CA ARG A 2 12.53 14.53 26.76
C ARG A 2 13.62 14.87 25.73
N VAL A 3 14.41 15.91 25.97
CA VAL A 3 15.49 16.35 25.06
C VAL A 3 16.61 15.31 24.93
N ALA A 4 16.95 14.60 26.02
CA ALA A 4 17.94 13.53 25.98
C ALA A 4 17.43 12.30 25.20
N LEU A 5 16.14 11.98 25.32
CA LEU A 5 15.49 10.91 24.53
C LEU A 5 15.42 11.27 23.04
N GLU A 6 15.06 12.51 22.71
CA GLU A 6 15.02 13.03 21.33
C GLU A 6 16.42 12.99 20.68
N LEU A 7 17.46 13.42 21.41
CA LEU A 7 18.85 13.37 20.94
C LEU A 7 19.38 11.93 20.80
N PHE A 8 18.98 11.03 21.70
CA PHE A 8 19.31 9.61 21.60
C PHE A 8 18.62 8.96 20.39
N LEU A 9 17.34 9.27 20.14
CA LEU A 9 16.60 8.78 18.98
C LEU A 9 17.12 9.38 17.66
N ALA A 10 17.53 10.65 17.66
CA ALA A 10 18.17 11.30 16.51
C ALA A 10 19.54 10.67 16.20
N ARG A 11 20.33 10.34 17.23
CA ARG A 11 21.62 9.65 17.09
C ARG A 11 21.46 8.18 16.71
N ALA A 12 20.42 7.52 17.20
CA ALA A 12 20.05 6.16 16.82
C ALA A 12 19.63 6.11 15.33
N LYS A 13 18.78 7.04 14.87
CA LYS A 13 18.41 7.18 13.44
C LYS A 13 19.62 7.38 12.50
N GLY A 14 20.70 7.99 12.98
CA GLY A 14 21.95 8.17 12.22
C GLY A 14 22.90 6.97 12.23
N SER A 15 22.64 5.95 13.05
CA SER A 15 23.51 4.78 13.19
C SER A 15 23.46 3.87 11.96
N VAL A 16 24.57 3.18 11.69
CA VAL A 16 24.70 2.21 10.58
C VAL A 16 23.59 1.17 10.64
N LEU A 17 23.17 0.76 11.85
CA LEU A 17 22.08 -0.19 12.05
C LEU A 17 20.75 0.31 11.47
N TYR A 18 20.36 1.56 11.70
CA TYR A 18 19.09 2.09 11.16
C TYR A 18 19.12 2.25 9.64
N LYS A 19 20.28 2.59 9.07
CA LYS A 19 20.47 2.59 7.62
C LYS A 19 20.34 1.20 7.03
N LEU A 20 20.95 0.19 7.67
CA LEU A 20 20.83 -1.22 7.27
C LEU A 20 19.40 -1.74 7.41
N LEU A 21 18.71 -1.43 8.50
CA LEU A 21 17.31 -1.79 8.71
C LEU A 21 16.42 -1.15 7.65
N GLY A 22 16.58 0.16 7.38
CA GLY A 22 15.82 0.87 6.35
C GLY A 22 16.07 0.29 4.95
N PHE A 23 17.33 0.02 4.60
CA PHE A 23 17.68 -0.62 3.33
C PHE A 23 17.07 -2.03 3.21
N SER A 24 17.14 -2.82 4.28
CA SER A 24 16.56 -4.17 4.31
C SER A 24 15.03 -4.12 4.16
N SER A 25 14.36 -3.18 4.82
CA SER A 25 12.91 -2.96 4.65
C SER A 25 12.54 -2.57 3.22
N LEU A 26 13.35 -1.74 2.56
CA LEU A 26 13.14 -1.38 1.15
C LEU A 26 13.27 -2.61 0.25
N VAL A 27 14.36 -3.36 0.37
CA VAL A 27 14.59 -4.58 -0.44
C VAL A 27 13.46 -5.59 -0.24
N LEU A 28 13.08 -5.87 1.02
CA LEU A 28 11.99 -6.80 1.32
C LEU A 28 10.66 -6.31 0.75
N THR A 29 10.33 -5.04 0.90
CA THR A 29 9.09 -4.46 0.37
C THR A 29 9.05 -4.57 -1.15
N THR A 30 10.15 -4.23 -1.83
CA THR A 30 10.26 -4.34 -3.29
C THR A 30 10.14 -5.79 -3.76
N LEU A 31 10.73 -6.75 -3.05
CA LEU A 31 10.62 -8.17 -3.38
C LEU A 31 9.18 -8.67 -3.21
N ILE A 32 8.55 -8.40 -2.06
CA ILE A 32 7.17 -8.83 -1.77
C ILE A 32 6.20 -8.20 -2.77
N TRP A 33 6.35 -6.91 -3.02
CA TRP A 33 5.47 -6.18 -3.93
C TRP A 33 5.68 -6.58 -5.39
N GLY A 34 6.93 -6.68 -5.85
CA GLY A 34 7.25 -7.02 -7.23
C GLY A 34 6.84 -8.45 -7.61
N THR A 35 7.08 -9.42 -6.72
CA THR A 35 6.70 -10.82 -6.95
C THR A 35 5.18 -11.02 -6.99
N SER A 36 4.40 -10.15 -6.34
CA SER A 36 2.95 -10.24 -6.31
C SER A 36 2.31 -10.20 -7.71
N PHE A 37 2.89 -9.47 -8.68
CA PHE A 37 2.35 -9.41 -10.05
C PHE A 37 2.34 -10.77 -10.76
N ALA A 38 3.34 -11.61 -10.51
CA ALA A 38 3.36 -12.97 -11.05
C ALA A 38 2.23 -13.82 -10.46
N PHE A 39 2.05 -13.77 -9.14
CA PHE A 39 0.96 -14.49 -8.45
C PHE A 39 -0.43 -13.97 -8.81
N ILE A 40 -0.58 -12.65 -8.98
CA ILE A 40 -1.83 -12.04 -9.47
C ILE A 40 -2.17 -12.60 -10.85
N LYS A 41 -1.20 -12.60 -11.78
CA LYS A 41 -1.41 -13.11 -13.13
C LYS A 41 -1.76 -14.60 -13.15
N LEU A 42 -1.10 -15.40 -12.33
CA LEU A 42 -1.43 -16.81 -12.13
C LEU A 42 -2.84 -16.99 -11.55
N SER A 43 -3.24 -16.16 -10.60
CA SER A 43 -4.60 -16.23 -10.03
C SER A 43 -5.67 -15.87 -11.07
N MET A 44 -5.34 -14.96 -11.99
CA MET A 44 -6.22 -14.51 -13.06
C MET A 44 -6.41 -15.55 -14.18
N THR A 45 -5.68 -16.67 -14.19
CA THR A 45 -5.98 -17.78 -15.13
C THR A 45 -7.19 -18.59 -14.68
N GLU A 46 -7.46 -18.61 -13.37
CA GLU A 46 -8.55 -19.38 -12.76
C GLU A 46 -9.74 -18.50 -12.33
N ILE A 47 -9.49 -17.22 -12.02
CA ILE A 47 -10.46 -16.30 -11.43
C ILE A 47 -10.56 -15.03 -12.30
N ASP A 48 -11.78 -14.55 -12.51
CA ASP A 48 -12.01 -13.28 -13.21
C ASP A 48 -11.24 -12.11 -12.53
N PRO A 49 -10.59 -11.21 -13.30
CA PRO A 49 -9.80 -10.10 -12.76
C PRO A 49 -10.56 -9.18 -11.79
N PHE A 50 -11.86 -8.94 -12.04
CA PHE A 50 -12.68 -8.11 -11.16
C PHE A 50 -13.04 -8.87 -9.89
N THR A 51 -13.36 -10.16 -9.98
CA THR A 51 -13.61 -11.01 -8.81
C THR A 51 -12.37 -11.11 -7.93
N TYR A 52 -11.18 -11.32 -8.52
CA TYR A 52 -9.92 -11.32 -7.79
C TYR A 52 -9.73 -10.02 -6.99
N THR A 53 -9.95 -8.88 -7.66
CA THR A 53 -9.72 -7.56 -7.07
C THR A 53 -10.75 -7.21 -6.00
N ALA A 54 -12.03 -7.53 -6.23
CA ALA A 54 -13.10 -7.34 -5.27
C ALA A 54 -12.85 -8.16 -4.00
N THR A 55 -12.55 -9.45 -4.14
CA THR A 55 -12.25 -10.34 -3.00
C THR A 55 -11.04 -9.85 -2.22
N ARG A 56 -9.93 -9.51 -2.90
CA ARG A 56 -8.74 -8.95 -2.25
C ARG A 56 -9.06 -7.68 -1.45
N THR A 57 -9.82 -6.77 -2.03
CA THR A 57 -10.16 -5.47 -1.40
C THR A 57 -11.14 -5.66 -0.23
N LEU A 58 -12.06 -6.61 -0.34
CA LEU A 58 -12.97 -6.99 0.76
C LEU A 58 -12.20 -7.60 1.92
N ILE A 59 -11.29 -8.54 1.66
CA ILE A 59 -10.44 -9.15 2.70
C ILE A 59 -9.62 -8.06 3.42
N ALA A 60 -8.98 -7.15 2.67
CA ALA A 60 -8.25 -6.03 3.26
C ALA A 60 -9.15 -5.12 4.11
N SER A 61 -10.36 -4.81 3.62
CA SER A 61 -11.31 -3.95 4.34
C SER A 61 -11.79 -4.60 5.64
N VAL A 62 -12.17 -5.87 5.61
CA VAL A 62 -12.62 -6.63 6.79
C VAL A 62 -11.50 -6.76 7.81
N THR A 63 -10.29 -7.13 7.38
CA THR A 63 -9.14 -7.33 8.28
C THR A 63 -8.68 -6.03 8.96
N LEU A 64 -8.77 -4.88 8.28
CA LEU A 64 -8.39 -3.58 8.85
C LEU A 64 -9.51 -2.89 9.63
N THR A 65 -10.77 -3.32 9.48
CA THR A 65 -11.92 -2.72 10.18
C THR A 65 -11.79 -2.74 11.71
N PRO A 66 -11.37 -3.85 12.38
CA PRO A 66 -11.18 -3.86 13.83
C PRO A 66 -10.19 -2.80 14.32
N ALA A 67 -9.09 -2.59 13.59
CA ALA A 67 -8.10 -1.57 13.92
C ALA A 67 -8.69 -0.16 13.78
N LEU A 68 -9.50 0.08 12.74
CA LEU A 68 -10.21 1.34 12.57
C LEU A 68 -11.21 1.60 13.71
N LEU A 69 -11.99 0.59 14.10
CA LEU A 69 -12.94 0.69 15.21
C LEU A 69 -12.23 0.98 16.54
N ALA A 70 -11.11 0.30 16.82
CA ALA A 70 -10.30 0.57 18.00
C ALA A 70 -9.79 2.02 18.04
N ARG A 71 -9.40 2.58 16.90
CA ARG A 71 -8.98 4.00 16.80
C ARG A 71 -10.15 4.97 16.96
N LYS A 72 -11.33 4.63 16.43
CA LYS A 72 -12.56 5.41 16.61
C LYS A 72 -12.99 5.46 18.09
N LEU A 73 -12.95 4.34 18.79
CA LEU A 73 -13.27 4.26 20.23
C LEU A 73 -12.33 5.10 21.11
N ARG A 74 -11.08 5.29 20.68
CA ARG A 74 -10.11 6.17 21.33
C ARG A 74 -10.27 7.66 20.98
N GLY A 75 -11.30 8.02 20.22
CA GLY A 75 -11.54 9.41 19.78
C GLY A 75 -10.52 9.94 18.76
N VAL A 76 -9.70 9.06 18.15
CA VAL A 76 -8.64 9.45 17.20
C VAL A 76 -9.20 9.70 15.80
N VAL A 77 -10.36 9.13 15.47
CA VAL A 77 -10.98 9.21 14.14
C VAL A 77 -12.30 9.97 14.26
N ASP A 78 -12.37 11.11 13.59
CA ASP A 78 -13.60 11.89 13.44
C ASP A 78 -14.39 11.47 12.19
N TYR A 79 -15.64 11.92 12.11
CA TYR A 79 -16.52 11.62 10.98
C TYR A 79 -15.96 12.14 9.64
N THR A 80 -15.28 13.30 9.65
CA THR A 80 -14.71 13.88 8.43
C THR A 80 -13.56 13.03 7.91
N SER A 81 -12.64 12.59 8.79
CA SER A 81 -11.56 11.66 8.40
C SER A 81 -12.11 10.33 7.90
N PHE A 82 -13.16 9.81 8.54
CA PHE A 82 -13.82 8.58 8.06
C PHE A 82 -14.40 8.76 6.65
N LYS A 83 -15.16 9.84 6.41
CA LYS A 83 -15.76 10.14 5.10
C LYS A 83 -14.67 10.31 4.02
N ARG A 84 -13.61 11.05 4.31
CA ARG A 84 -12.47 11.23 3.39
C ARG A 84 -11.79 9.90 3.09
N GLY A 85 -11.48 9.10 4.12
CA GLY A 85 -10.88 7.78 3.95
C GLY A 85 -11.76 6.83 3.14
N PHE A 86 -13.08 6.86 3.34
CA PHE A 86 -14.02 6.06 2.56
C PHE A 86 -14.03 6.46 1.08
N ILE A 87 -14.10 7.76 0.78
CA ILE A 87 -14.03 8.27 -0.60
C ILE A 87 -12.71 7.87 -1.27
N THR A 88 -11.58 8.07 -0.57
CA THR A 88 -10.25 7.64 -1.07
C THR A 88 -10.20 6.14 -1.31
N GLY A 89 -10.78 5.34 -0.42
CA GLY A 89 -10.87 3.89 -0.57
C GLY A 89 -11.67 3.46 -1.80
N LEU A 90 -12.80 4.11 -2.07
CA LEU A 90 -13.60 3.86 -3.28
C LEU A 90 -12.82 4.20 -4.56
N VAL A 91 -12.19 5.38 -4.61
CA VAL A 91 -11.37 5.78 -5.77
C VAL A 91 -10.21 4.80 -5.98
N TYR A 92 -9.55 4.40 -4.90
CA TYR A 92 -8.45 3.42 -4.95
C TYR A 92 -8.91 2.05 -5.44
N SER A 93 -10.06 1.56 -4.95
CA SER A 93 -10.63 0.28 -5.39
C SER A 93 -11.00 0.30 -6.88
N THR A 94 -11.56 1.40 -7.38
CA THR A 94 -11.83 1.57 -8.81
C THR A 94 -10.53 1.54 -9.62
N GLY A 95 -9.49 2.22 -9.15
CA GLY A 95 -8.16 2.17 -9.75
C GLY A 95 -7.58 0.75 -9.81
N LEU A 96 -7.75 -0.04 -8.74
CA LEU A 96 -7.36 -1.44 -8.72
C LEU A 96 -8.14 -2.30 -9.73
N CYS A 97 -9.44 -2.08 -9.90
CA CYS A 97 -10.24 -2.80 -10.91
C CYS A 97 -9.74 -2.51 -12.33
N LEU A 98 -9.43 -1.24 -12.63
CA LEU A 98 -8.85 -0.84 -13.92
C LEU A 98 -7.46 -1.45 -14.12
N GLN A 99 -6.63 -1.47 -13.06
CA GLN A 99 -5.32 -2.13 -13.09
C GLN A 99 -5.45 -3.63 -13.35
N ALA A 100 -6.43 -4.29 -12.75
CA ALA A 100 -6.69 -5.71 -12.93
C ALA A 100 -7.12 -6.03 -14.37
N ALA A 101 -8.02 -5.22 -14.94
CA ALA A 101 -8.41 -5.31 -16.34
C ALA A 101 -7.19 -5.17 -17.27
N GLY A 102 -6.31 -4.18 -17.03
CA GLY A 102 -5.07 -4.03 -17.79
C GLY A 102 -4.10 -5.22 -17.62
N THR A 103 -3.96 -5.72 -16.40
CA THR A 103 -3.08 -6.84 -16.07
C THR A 103 -3.52 -8.15 -16.72
N ALA A 104 -4.82 -8.34 -16.95
CA ALA A 104 -5.33 -9.48 -17.69
C ALA A 104 -4.79 -9.54 -19.13
N HIS A 105 -4.58 -8.37 -19.77
CA HIS A 105 -4.17 -8.28 -21.17
C HIS A 105 -2.66 -8.11 -21.39
N THR A 106 -1.85 -7.95 -20.34
CA THR A 106 -0.40 -7.72 -20.47
C THR A 106 0.43 -8.71 -19.65
N THR A 107 1.74 -8.64 -19.77
CA THR A 107 2.67 -9.48 -18.99
C THR A 107 2.86 -8.91 -17.58
N PRO A 108 3.18 -9.75 -16.57
CA PRO A 108 3.47 -9.27 -15.22
C PRO A 108 4.52 -8.16 -15.17
N SER A 109 5.55 -8.24 -16.03
CA SER A 109 6.62 -7.24 -16.13
C SER A 109 6.11 -5.89 -16.61
N ILE A 110 5.25 -5.84 -17.64
CA ILE A 110 4.69 -4.58 -18.14
C ILE A 110 3.70 -4.00 -17.12
N SER A 111 2.86 -4.82 -16.48
CA SER A 111 1.98 -4.37 -15.39
C SER A 111 2.75 -3.74 -14.23
N ALA A 112 3.83 -4.38 -13.78
CA ALA A 112 4.66 -3.87 -12.70
C ALA A 112 5.34 -2.56 -13.09
N PHE A 113 5.88 -2.49 -14.31
CA PHE A 113 6.50 -1.28 -14.84
C PHE A 113 5.51 -0.09 -14.90
N VAL A 114 4.33 -0.28 -15.50
CA VAL A 114 3.30 0.76 -15.61
C VAL A 114 2.84 1.21 -14.22
N THR A 115 2.68 0.28 -13.27
CA THR A 115 2.32 0.63 -11.89
C THR A 115 3.43 1.41 -11.18
N GLY A 116 4.70 1.08 -11.46
CA GLY A 116 5.87 1.77 -10.93
C GLY A 116 5.98 3.25 -11.34
N LEU A 117 5.38 3.62 -12.48
CA LEU A 117 5.28 5.02 -12.92
C LEU A 117 4.47 5.89 -11.94
N SER A 118 3.72 5.32 -11.01
CA SER A 118 3.03 6.07 -9.94
C SER A 118 3.97 6.99 -9.15
N SER A 119 5.24 6.61 -8.96
CA SER A 119 6.27 7.46 -8.33
C SER A 119 6.50 8.78 -9.08
N VAL A 120 6.49 8.74 -10.42
CA VAL A 120 6.60 9.91 -11.29
C VAL A 120 5.34 10.78 -11.16
N HIS A 121 4.16 10.18 -11.17
CA HIS A 121 2.90 10.92 -10.99
C HIS A 121 2.84 11.66 -9.66
N VAL A 122 3.26 11.02 -8.56
CA VAL A 122 3.32 11.65 -7.24
C VAL A 122 4.25 12.87 -7.27
N HIS A 123 5.41 12.77 -7.93
CA HIS A 123 6.30 13.92 -8.09
C HIS A 123 5.62 15.06 -8.85
N PHE A 124 4.95 14.78 -9.97
CA PHE A 124 4.19 15.79 -10.72
C PHE A 124 3.05 16.44 -9.92
N TYR A 125 2.38 15.71 -9.03
CA TYR A 125 1.30 16.27 -8.21
C TYR A 125 1.80 17.11 -7.02
N THR A 126 3.08 16.97 -6.66
CA THR A 126 3.65 17.60 -5.45
C THR A 126 4.74 18.63 -5.73
N ALA A 127 5.26 18.68 -6.97
CA ALA A 127 6.18 19.71 -7.47
C ALA A 127 5.44 21.03 -7.75
#